data_AF-A0A963SNB1-F1
#
_entry.id   AF-A0A963SNB1-F1
#
_cell.length_a   1.000
_cell.length_b   1.000
_cell.length_c   1.000
_cell.angle_alpha   90.00
_cell.angle_beta   90.00
_cell.angle_gamma   90.00
#
_symmetry.space_group_name_H-M   'P 1'
#
loop_
_entity.id
_entity.type
_entity.pdbx_description
1 polymer ?
#
loop_
_entity_poly.entity_id
_entity_poly.type
_entity_poly.pdbx_seq_one_letter_code
_entity_poly.pdbx_strand_id
1 'polypeptide(L)'
;MKGSLRSHLLIYTVVVAGTLAVLFDLTRIAALGAFFYLIMDMLVHWGVFRHLRNEVGARATILLAAMAADGVVLAAFTWVKLNSDPMVVIYAAIGIVLVFAGEHLFLRQTSRTKGYLPDESQKR
;
A
#
# COMPACT_ATOMS: atom_id res chain seq x y z
N MET A 1 -22.90 18.24 2.83
CA MET A 1 -23.14 18.16 4.30
C MET A 1 -21.85 18.59 5.00
N LYS A 2 -21.87 19.54 5.94
CA LYS A 2 -20.66 20.03 6.64
C LYS A 2 -20.35 19.12 7.85
N GLY A 3 -19.83 17.93 7.58
CA GLY A 3 -19.25 17.05 8.60
C GLY A 3 -17.73 17.20 8.61
N SER A 4 -17.10 16.94 9.76
CA SER A 4 -15.63 16.94 9.86
C SER A 4 -15.00 16.03 8.80
N LEU A 5 -13.78 16.35 8.34
CA LEU A 5 -13.04 15.51 7.37
C LEU A 5 -12.95 14.05 7.83
N ARG A 6 -12.81 13.85 9.15
CA ARG A 6 -12.81 12.54 9.81
C ARG A 6 -14.11 11.78 9.56
N SER A 7 -15.26 12.42 9.73
CA SER A 7 -16.57 11.79 9.53
C SER A 7 -16.76 11.36 8.07
N HIS A 8 -16.36 12.20 7.12
CA HIS A 8 -16.46 11.87 5.70
C HIS A 8 -15.55 10.71 5.31
N LEU A 9 -14.29 10.73 5.77
CA LEU A 9 -13.35 9.62 5.53
C LEU A 9 -13.88 8.30 6.09
N LEU A 10 -14.39 8.29 7.34
CA LEU A 10 -14.96 7.08 7.94
C LEU A 10 -16.18 6.57 7.17
N ILE A 11 -17.07 7.47 6.75
CA ILE A 11 -18.25 7.07 5.96
C ILE A 11 -17.80 6.51 4.61
N TYR A 12 -16.84 7.14 3.93
CA TYR A 12 -16.33 6.64 2.65
C TYR A 12 -15.68 5.27 2.78
N THR A 13 -14.81 5.05 3.77
CA THR A 13 -14.15 3.76 3.95
C THR A 13 -15.13 2.66 4.30
N VAL A 14 -16.09 2.91 5.21
CA VAL A 14 -17.09 1.93 5.61
C VAL A 14 -18.04 1.60 4.45
N VAL A 15 -18.51 2.60 3.71
CA VAL A 15 -19.41 2.38 2.56
C VAL A 15 -18.69 1.60 1.46
N VAL A 16 -17.43 1.93 1.16
CA VAL A 16 -16.63 1.19 0.17
C VAL A 16 -16.40 -0.25 0.64
N ALA A 17 -15.97 -0.45 1.89
CA ALA A 17 -15.74 -1.78 2.45
C ALA A 17 -17.03 -2.62 2.47
N GLY A 18 -18.15 -2.03 2.87
CA GLY A 18 -19.46 -2.70 2.86
C GLY A 18 -19.95 -3.05 1.45
N THR A 19 -19.76 -2.15 0.48
CA THR A 19 -20.10 -2.40 -0.92
C THR A 19 -19.26 -3.53 -1.48
N LEU A 20 -17.95 -3.53 -1.24
CA LEU A 20 -17.06 -4.63 -1.58
C LEU A 20 -17.50 -5.94 -0.91
N ALA A 21 -17.88 -5.90 0.38
CA ALA A 21 -18.36 -7.06 1.15
C ALA A 21 -19.65 -7.70 0.61
N VAL A 22 -20.55 -6.90 0.04
CA VAL A 22 -21.80 -7.40 -0.54
C VAL A 22 -21.59 -7.90 -1.98
N LEU A 23 -20.69 -7.27 -2.74
CA LEU A 23 -20.43 -7.62 -4.15
C LEU A 23 -19.41 -8.75 -4.33
N PHE A 24 -18.49 -8.93 -3.38
CA PHE A 24 -17.48 -9.97 -3.39
C PHE A 24 -17.68 -10.92 -2.22
N ASP A 25 -17.55 -12.22 -2.48
CA ASP A 25 -17.56 -13.23 -1.41
C ASP A 25 -16.46 -12.95 -0.36
N LEU A 26 -16.76 -13.25 0.92
CA LEU A 26 -15.83 -13.04 2.04
C LEU A 26 -14.43 -13.62 1.77
N THR A 27 -14.36 -14.79 1.14
CA THR A 27 -13.10 -15.48 0.81
C THR A 27 -12.24 -14.68 -0.19
N ARG A 28 -12.86 -13.97 -1.12
CA ARG A 28 -12.17 -13.15 -2.12
C ARG A 28 -11.60 -11.89 -1.49
N ILE A 29 -12.37 -11.26 -0.62
CA ILE A 29 -11.96 -10.05 0.09
C ILE A 29 -10.82 -10.33 1.05
N ALA A 30 -10.90 -11.43 1.80
CA ALA A 30 -9.82 -11.85 2.68
C ALA A 30 -8.52 -12.10 1.89
N ALA A 31 -8.62 -12.76 0.74
CA ALA A 31 -7.48 -13.02 -0.12
C ALA A 31 -6.90 -11.73 -0.73
N LEU A 32 -7.74 -10.81 -1.20
CA LEU A 32 -7.32 -9.48 -1.66
C LEU A 32 -6.57 -8.74 -0.55
N GLY A 33 -7.13 -8.71 0.66
CA GLY A 33 -6.48 -8.12 1.83
C GLY A 33 -5.11 -8.73 2.10
N ALA A 34 -4.98 -10.06 2.04
CA ALA A 34 -3.70 -10.74 2.23
C ALA A 34 -2.66 -10.36 1.15
N PHE A 35 -3.07 -10.26 -0.12
CA PHE A 35 -2.18 -9.79 -1.18
C PHE A 35 -1.66 -8.37 -0.92
N PHE A 36 -2.57 -7.44 -0.62
CA PHE A 36 -2.19 -6.06 -0.31
C PHE A 36 -1.29 -5.97 0.91
N TYR A 37 -1.58 -6.75 1.95
CA TYR A 37 -0.81 -6.75 3.19
C TYR A 37 0.61 -7.26 2.96
N LEU A 38 0.78 -8.42 2.32
CA LEU A 38 2.12 -9.00 2.06
C LEU A 38 2.98 -8.11 1.16
N ILE A 39 2.36 -7.48 0.16
CA ILE A 39 3.09 -6.56 -0.73
C ILE A 39 3.45 -5.27 0.00
N MET A 40 2.53 -4.72 0.80
CA MET A 40 2.84 -3.57 1.65
C MET A 40 4.01 -3.87 2.59
N ASP A 41 4.00 -5.03 3.26
CA ASP A 41 5.06 -5.46 4.16
C ASP A 41 6.40 -5.56 3.43
N MET A 42 6.45 -6.18 2.24
CA MET A 42 7.65 -6.21 1.41
C MET A 42 8.16 -4.80 1.07
N LEU A 43 7.28 -3.86 0.73
CA LEU A 43 7.66 -2.49 0.39
C LEU A 43 8.18 -1.72 1.60
N VAL A 44 7.55 -1.89 2.76
CA VAL A 44 8.00 -1.27 4.01
C VAL A 44 9.35 -1.84 4.42
N HIS A 45 9.52 -3.16 4.41
CA HIS A 45 10.80 -3.81 4.71
C HIS A 45 11.92 -3.35 3.76
N TRP A 46 11.62 -3.27 2.45
CA TRP A 46 12.56 -2.74 1.46
C TRP A 46 12.90 -1.27 1.70
N GLY A 47 11.90 -0.42 1.95
CA GLY A 47 12.06 0.99 2.23
C GLY A 47 12.93 1.23 3.47
N VAL A 48 12.70 0.45 4.53
CA VAL A 48 13.49 0.48 5.76
C VAL A 48 14.91 0.03 5.49
N PHE A 49 15.11 -1.10 4.80
CA PHE A 49 16.43 -1.62 4.47
C PHE A 49 17.25 -0.67 3.60
N ARG A 50 16.62 0.04 2.65
CA ARG A 50 17.30 0.94 1.71
C ARG A 50 17.64 2.31 2.32
N HIS A 51 16.70 2.94 3.01
CA HIS A 51 16.82 4.36 3.42
C HIS A 51 17.00 4.54 4.93
N LEU A 52 16.36 3.71 5.76
CA LEU A 52 16.28 3.90 7.21
C LEU A 52 17.19 2.96 8.02
N ARG A 53 17.93 2.06 7.36
CA ARG A 53 18.76 1.04 8.04
C ARG A 53 19.72 1.63 9.08
N ASN A 54 20.27 2.81 8.82
CA ASN A 54 21.27 3.45 9.68
C ASN A 54 20.65 4.29 10.80
N GLU A 55 19.41 4.76 10.61
CA GLU A 55 18.72 5.65 11.57
C GLU A 55 17.94 4.86 12.61
N VAL A 56 17.38 3.70 12.23
CA VAL A 56 16.52 2.89 13.11
C VAL A 56 17.32 1.82 13.87
N GLY A 57 18.63 1.68 13.60
CA GLY A 57 19.46 0.64 14.21
C GLY A 57 18.99 -0.79 13.91
N ALA A 58 18.21 -0.97 12.84
CA ALA A 58 17.54 -2.21 12.54
C ALA A 58 18.55 -3.30 12.16
N ARG A 59 18.40 -4.49 12.75
CA ARG A 59 19.21 -5.66 12.37
C ARG A 59 18.84 -6.10 10.95
N ALA A 60 19.76 -5.84 10.01
CA ALA A 60 19.59 -6.19 8.59
C ALA A 60 19.21 -7.66 8.37
N THR A 61 19.67 -8.56 9.24
CA THR A 61 19.33 -9.99 9.20
C THR A 61 17.85 -10.27 9.45
N ILE A 62 17.22 -9.55 10.38
CA ILE A 62 15.79 -9.72 10.69
C ILE A 62 14.94 -9.18 9.53
N LEU A 63 15.30 -8.02 8.99
CA LEU A 63 14.63 -7.43 7.81
C LEU A 63 14.71 -8.34 6.59
N LEU A 64 15.88 -8.92 6.31
CA LEU A 64 16.05 -9.87 5.21
C LEU A 64 15.23 -11.14 5.45
N ALA A 65 15.21 -11.67 6.67
CA ALA A 65 14.41 -12.84 7.01
C ALA A 65 12.90 -12.58 6.87
N ALA A 66 12.42 -11.42 7.33
CA ALA A 66 11.02 -11.00 7.19
C ALA A 66 10.63 -10.86 5.72
N MET A 67 11.42 -10.12 4.93
CA MET A 67 11.18 -9.96 3.50
C MET A 67 11.22 -11.29 2.74
N ALA A 68 12.09 -12.24 3.14
CA ALA A 68 12.10 -13.58 2.58
C ALA A 68 10.84 -14.37 2.96
N ALA A 69 10.38 -14.27 4.21
CA ALA A 69 9.15 -14.90 4.67
C ALA A 69 7.93 -14.35 3.91
N ASP A 70 7.82 -13.03 3.75
CA ASP A 70 6.76 -12.38 2.97
C ASP A 70 6.75 -12.90 1.53
N GLY A 71 7.93 -13.00 0.90
CA GLY A 71 8.08 -13.53 -0.46
C GLY A 71 7.65 -14.99 -0.59
N VAL A 72 8.02 -15.84 0.38
CA VAL A 72 7.61 -17.25 0.40
C VAL A 72 6.09 -17.38 0.57
N VAL A 73 5.52 -16.65 1.53
CA VAL A 73 4.07 -16.67 1.78
C VAL A 73 3.31 -16.14 0.58
N LEU A 74 3.75 -15.02 0.00
CA LEU A 74 3.13 -14.43 -1.20
C LEU A 74 3.20 -15.40 -2.38
N ALA A 75 4.34 -16.02 -2.65
CA ALA A 75 4.48 -16.97 -3.76
C ALA A 75 3.58 -18.19 -3.58
N ALA A 76 3.60 -18.81 -2.41
CA ALA A 76 2.75 -19.97 -2.09
C ALA A 76 1.26 -19.60 -2.17
N PHE A 77 0.87 -18.47 -1.59
CA PHE A 77 -0.51 -18.00 -1.60
C PHE A 77 -0.99 -17.67 -3.01
N THR A 78 -0.15 -17.02 -3.82
CA THR A 78 -0.42 -16.75 -5.24
C THR A 78 -0.66 -18.04 -5.99
N TRP A 79 0.22 -19.04 -5.80
CA TRP A 79 0.09 -20.35 -6.46
C TRP A 79 -1.23 -21.04 -6.12
N VAL A 80 -1.59 -21.07 -4.83
CA VAL A 80 -2.86 -21.65 -4.37
C VAL A 80 -4.04 -20.90 -4.99
N LYS A 81 -4.02 -19.56 -4.97
CA LYS A 81 -5.14 -18.75 -5.48
C LYS A 81 -5.26 -18.77 -7.00
N LEU A 82 -4.17 -18.88 -7.75
CA LEU A 82 -4.22 -19.04 -9.20
C LEU A 82 -4.96 -20.32 -9.62
N ASN A 83 -4.81 -21.40 -8.85
CA ASN A 83 -5.49 -22.66 -9.15
C ASN A 83 -6.95 -22.67 -8.70
N SER A 84 -7.27 -22.12 -7.53
CA SER A 84 -8.64 -22.16 -6.99
C SER A 84 -9.55 -21.03 -7.48
N ASP A 85 -9.02 -19.81 -7.60
CA ASP A 85 -9.80 -18.62 -7.95
C ASP A 85 -8.91 -17.56 -8.63
N PRO A 86 -8.58 -17.74 -9.93
CA PRO A 86 -7.66 -16.86 -10.65
C PRO A 86 -8.14 -15.40 -10.71
N MET A 87 -9.44 -15.17 -10.62
CA MET A 87 -10.03 -13.82 -10.68
C MET A 87 -9.52 -12.93 -9.55
N VAL A 88 -9.34 -13.49 -8.35
CA VAL A 88 -8.81 -12.76 -7.19
C VAL A 88 -7.41 -12.23 -7.46
N VAL A 89 -6.56 -13.03 -8.12
CA VAL A 89 -5.18 -12.65 -8.44
C VAL A 89 -5.17 -11.50 -9.46
N ILE A 90 -6.08 -11.53 -10.43
CA ILE A 90 -6.25 -10.43 -11.40
C ILE A 90 -6.70 -9.15 -10.70
N TYR A 91 -7.72 -9.21 -9.83
CA TYR A 91 -8.17 -8.06 -9.07
C TYR A 91 -7.08 -7.50 -8.15
N ALA A 92 -6.29 -8.36 -7.52
CA ALA A 92 -5.14 -7.96 -6.73
C ALA A 92 -4.12 -7.21 -7.60
N ALA A 93 -3.72 -7.78 -8.73
CA ALA A 93 -2.77 -7.17 -9.66
C ALA A 93 -3.22 -5.77 -10.13
N ILE A 94 -4.49 -5.64 -10.54
CA ILE A 94 -5.07 -4.35 -10.93
C ILE A 94 -5.03 -3.36 -9.76
N GLY A 95 -5.44 -3.81 -8.57
CA GLY A 95 -5.46 -2.99 -7.37
C GLY A 95 -4.08 -2.49 -6.96
N ILE A 96 -3.05 -3.33 -7.01
CA ILE A 96 -1.66 -2.97 -6.74
C ILE A 96 -1.18 -1.92 -7.74
N VAL A 97 -1.43 -2.13 -9.04
CA VAL A 97 -1.05 -1.17 -10.09
C VAL A 97 -1.73 0.18 -9.87
N LEU A 98 -3.01 0.19 -9.49
CA LEU A 98 -3.74 1.43 -9.19
C LEU A 98 -3.16 2.18 -7.99
N VAL A 99 -2.81 1.46 -6.92
CA VAL A 99 -2.17 2.05 -5.74
C VAL A 99 -0.82 2.68 -6.12
N PHE A 100 0.04 1.95 -6.83
CA PHE A 100 1.33 2.45 -7.27
C PHE A 100 1.23 3.64 -8.22
N ALA A 101 0.28 3.60 -9.17
CA ALA A 101 0.03 4.71 -10.08
C ALA A 101 -0.46 5.94 -9.31
N GLY A 102 -1.37 5.76 -8.35
CA GLY A 102 -1.86 6.81 -7.46
C GLY A 102 -0.74 7.44 -6.64
N GLU A 103 0.10 6.63 -6.01
CA GLU A 103 1.27 7.08 -5.25
C GLU A 103 2.23 7.88 -6.14
N HIS A 104 2.57 7.35 -7.32
CA HIS A 104 3.48 8.01 -8.25
C HIS A 104 2.94 9.36 -8.75
N LEU A 105 1.63 9.43 -9.08
CA LEU A 105 0.99 10.69 -9.49
C LEU A 105 0.94 11.71 -8.34
N PHE A 106 0.63 11.25 -7.13
CA PHE A 106 0.58 12.09 -5.94
C PHE A 106 1.95 12.69 -5.62
N LEU A 107 3.00 11.86 -5.58
CA LEU A 107 4.37 12.32 -5.33
C LEU A 107 4.84 13.31 -6.40
N ARG A 108 4.50 13.06 -7.68
CA ARG A 108 4.83 13.96 -8.79
C ARG A 108 4.16 15.33 -8.66
N GLN A 109 2.95 15.40 -8.13
CA GLN A 109 2.26 16.66 -7.86
C GLN A 109 2.91 17.42 -6.70
N THR A 110 3.26 16.73 -5.61
CA THR A 110 3.94 17.36 -4.46
C THR A 110 5.31 17.94 -4.83
N SER A 111 6.06 17.30 -5.73
CA SER A 111 7.33 17.84 -6.23
C SER A 111 7.17 19.15 -7.01
N ARG A 112 6.02 19.42 -7.63
CA ARG A 112 5.76 20.72 -8.30
C ARG A 112 5.47 21.85 -7.32
N THR A 113 4.90 21.58 -6.15
CA THR A 113 4.52 22.61 -5.18
C THR A 113 5.73 23.13 -4.38
N LYS A 114 6.81 22.35 -4.27
CA LYS A 114 8.09 22.79 -3.65
C LYS A 114 8.90 23.77 -4.52
N GLY A 115 8.40 24.18 -5.69
CA GLY A 115 9.04 25.20 -6.53
C GLY A 115 8.68 26.66 -6.18
N TYR A 116 7.82 26.89 -5.18
CA TYR A 116 7.38 28.24 -4.79
C TYR A 116 7.62 28.48 -3.29
N LEU A 117 8.88 28.51 -2.90
CA LEU A 117 9.32 29.16 -1.68
C LEU A 117 9.95 30.47 -2.14
N PRO A 118 9.26 31.63 -1.97
CA PRO A 118 9.85 32.91 -2.26
C PRO A 118 11.09 33.06 -1.38
N ASP A 119 12.19 33.42 -2.03
CA ASP A 119 13.48 33.64 -1.41
C ASP A 119 13.38 34.73 -0.33
N GLU A 120 13.34 34.32 0.94
CA GLU A 120 13.41 35.24 2.09
C GLU A 120 14.80 35.90 2.26
N SER A 121 15.77 35.63 1.38
CA SER A 121 17.08 36.31 1.41
C SER A 121 17.03 37.79 1.00
N GLN A 122 15.89 38.31 0.53
CA GLN A 122 15.70 39.74 0.24
C GLN A 122 15.22 40.61 1.42
N LYS A 123 15.21 40.09 2.66
CA LYS A 123 14.79 40.87 3.84
C LYS A 123 15.90 41.08 4.89
N ARG A 124 17.10 41.41 4.44
CA ARG A 124 18.15 42.00 5.28
C ARG A 124 18.38 43.46 4.92
#